data_AF-A0AAX1U0W3-F1
#
_entry.id   AF-A0AAX1U0W3-F1
#
_cell.length_a   1.000
_cell.length_b   1.000
_cell.length_c   1.000
_cell.angle_alpha   90.00
_cell.angle_beta   90.00
_cell.angle_gamma   90.00
#
_symmetry.space_group_name_H-M   'P 1'
#
loop_
_entity.id
_entity.type
_entity.pdbx_description
1 polymer ?
#
loop_
_entity_poly.entity_id
_entity_poly.type
_entity_poly.pdbx_seq_one_letter_code
_entity_poly.pdbx_strand_id
1 'polypeptide(L)' 'MVLDKQFEDKITGKTWNRKGYNELKEFVKSGDTVIIKELDRLGRDWDGIKEEWKWFSDNDINVIVIDMPLLAKSIYDG' A
#
# COMPACT_ATOMS: atom_id res chain seq x y z
N MET A 1 11.38 -6.11 -14.98
CA MET A 1 10.18 -6.20 -14.13
C MET A 1 8.98 -6.06 -15.05
N VAL A 2 8.16 -7.10 -15.18
CA VAL A 2 6.91 -7.04 -15.95
C VAL A 2 5.79 -6.88 -14.93
N LEU A 3 4.95 -5.86 -15.09
CA LEU A 3 3.76 -5.70 -14.26
C LEU A 3 2.67 -6.63 -14.81
N ASP A 4 2.28 -7.61 -14.00
CA ASP A 4 1.25 -8.58 -14.41
C ASP A 4 -0.15 -7.96 -14.33
N LYS A 5 -0.42 -7.18 -13.28
CA LYS A 5 -1.73 -6.56 -13.05
C LYS A 5 -1.63 -5.26 -12.27
N GLN A 6 -2.47 -4.29 -12.64
CA GLN A 6 -2.64 -3.02 -11.96
C GLN A 6 -4.02 -2.96 -11.28
N PHE A 7 -4.05 -2.45 -10.05
CA PHE A 7 -5.26 -2.27 -9.27
C PHE A 7 -5.38 -0.80 -8.86
N GLU A 8 -6.58 -0.24 -8.93
CA GLU A 8 -6.82 1.18 -8.66
C GLU A 8 -8.06 1.36 -7.78
N ASP A 9 -7.94 2.26 -6.81
CA ASP A 9 -9.05 2.67 -5.96
C ASP A 9 -9.43 4.12 -6.26
N LYS A 10 -10.72 4.35 -6.48
CA LYS A 10 -11.26 5.70 -6.73
C LYS A 10 -11.83 6.28 -5.44
N ILE A 11 -11.21 7.34 -4.95
CA ILE A 11 -11.74 8.12 -3.82
C ILE A 11 -12.55 9.29 -4.40
N THR A 12 -13.87 9.19 -4.39
CA THR A 12 -14.77 10.30 -4.72
C THR A 12 -15.59 10.69 -3.50
N GLY A 13 -15.32 11.85 -2.91
CA GLY A 13 -16.04 12.35 -1.74
C GLY A 13 -15.76 11.56 -0.45
N LYS A 14 -16.77 11.44 0.42
CA LYS A 14 -16.68 10.80 1.75
C LYS A 14 -16.55 9.26 1.70
N THR A 15 -16.66 8.66 0.52
CA THR A 15 -16.67 7.20 0.36
C THR A 15 -15.31 6.70 -0.10
N TRP A 16 -14.71 5.86 0.72
CA TRP A 16 -13.45 5.20 0.41
C TRP A 16 -13.76 3.75 0.10
N ASN A 17 -13.92 3.46 -1.19
CA ASN A 17 -14.13 2.10 -1.66
C ASN A 17 -12.75 1.50 -1.99
N ARG A 18 -12.30 0.53 -1.18
CA ARG A 18 -11.01 -0.18 -1.35
C ARG A 18 -11.17 -1.44 -2.20
N LYS A 19 -11.93 -1.34 -3.30
CA LYS A 19 -12.24 -2.51 -4.12
C LYS A 19 -10.98 -3.04 -4.81
N GLY A 20 -10.17 -2.16 -5.40
CA GLY A 20 -8.92 -2.53 -6.04
C GLY A 20 -7.93 -3.15 -5.06
N TYR A 21 -7.84 -2.59 -3.85
CA TYR A 21 -7.01 -3.15 -2.79
C TYR A 21 -7.46 -4.54 -2.32
N ASN A 22 -8.77 -4.78 -2.18
CA ASN A 22 -9.28 -6.11 -1.83
C ASN A 22 -8.99 -7.13 -2.95
N GLU A 23 -9.22 -6.73 -4.21
CA GLU A 23 -8.90 -7.58 -5.37
C GLU A 23 -7.40 -7.87 -5.47
N LEU A 24 -6.53 -6.91 -5.10
CA LEU A 24 -5.09 -7.13 -4.98
C LEU A 24 -4.80 -8.21 -3.94
N LYS A 25 -5.35 -8.11 -2.73
CA LYS A 25 -5.15 -9.10 -1.65
C LYS A 25 -5.59 -10.52 -2.04
N GLU A 26 -6.64 -10.65 -2.86
CA GLU A 26 -7.08 -11.94 -3.39
C GLU A 26 -6.21 -12.46 -4.54
N PHE A 27 -5.51 -11.57 -5.24
CA PHE A 27 -4.70 -11.91 -6.41
C PHE A 27 -3.28 -12.35 -6.05
N VAL A 28 -2.66 -11.64 -5.10
CA VAL A 28 -1.26 -11.84 -4.71
C VAL A 28 -1.06 -13.15 -3.95
N LYS A 29 0.10 -13.78 -4.15
CA LYS A 29 0.50 -15.03 -3.51
C LYS A 29 1.86 -14.88 -2.84
N SER A 30 2.19 -15.80 -1.94
CA SER A 30 3.54 -15.89 -1.36
C SER A 30 4.60 -15.93 -2.47
N GLY A 31 5.67 -15.17 -2.27
CA GLY A 31 6.74 -14.93 -3.23
C GLY A 31 6.52 -13.76 -4.19
N ASP A 32 5.29 -13.20 -4.27
CA ASP A 32 5.01 -12.07 -5.15
C ASP A 32 5.60 -10.75 -4.60
N THR A 33 5.66 -9.75 -5.48
CA THR A 33 6.02 -8.38 -5.13
C THR A 33 4.89 -7.43 -5.49
N VAL A 34 4.36 -6.74 -4.49
CA VAL A 34 3.39 -5.66 -4.64
C VAL A 34 4.15 -4.35 -4.70
N ILE A 35 3.81 -3.55 -5.71
CA ILE A 35 4.35 -2.20 -5.86
C ILE A 35 3.22 -1.22 -5.60
N ILE A 36 3.37 -0.40 -4.57
CA ILE A 36 2.43 0.65 -4.23
C ILE A 36 3.02 2.02 -4.55
N LYS A 37 2.16 2.96 -4.95
CA LYS A 37 2.61 4.32 -5.24
C LYS A 37 3.07 5.01 -3.95
N GLU A 38 2.22 5.08 -2.94
CA GLU A 38 2.49 5.81 -1.69
C GLU A 38 2.04 4.98 -0.47
N LEU A 39 2.60 5.26 0.71
CA LEU A 39 2.29 4.53 1.96
C LEU A 39 0.82 4.69 2.41
N ASP A 40 0.17 5.82 2.11
CA ASP A 40 -1.25 6.05 2.44
C ASP A 40 -2.22 5.09 1.75
N ARG A 41 -1.73 4.37 0.72
CA ARG A 41 -2.51 3.34 0.04
C ARG A 41 -2.72 2.09 0.88
N LEU A 42 -1.88 1.86 1.89
CA LEU A 42 -2.05 0.77 2.85
C LEU A 42 -3.08 1.13 3.93
N GLY A 43 -3.03 2.34 4.48
CA GLY A 43 -3.82 2.71 5.66
C GLY A 43 -4.08 4.21 5.74
N ARG A 44 -5.15 4.59 6.45
CA ARG A 44 -5.48 6.00 6.72
C ARG A 44 -4.64 6.61 7.84
N ASP A 45 -4.11 5.75 8.69
CA ASP A 45 -3.39 6.05 9.91
C ASP A 45 -2.26 5.04 10.10
N TRP A 46 -1.38 5.34 11.03
CA TRP A 46 -0.17 4.55 11.26
C TRP A 46 -0.45 3.12 11.70
N ASP A 47 -1.49 2.89 12.49
CA ASP A 47 -1.87 1.54 12.94
C ASP A 47 -2.38 0.72 11.76
N GLY A 48 -3.27 1.28 10.93
CA GLY A 48 -3.73 0.61 9.71
C GLY A 48 -2.60 0.32 8.72
N ILE A 49 -1.62 1.23 8.57
CA ILE A 49 -0.43 0.97 7.74
C ILE A 49 0.38 -0.21 8.29
N LYS A 50 0.60 -0.26 9.60
CA LYS A 50 1.37 -1.34 10.25
C LYS A 50 0.66 -2.69 10.15
N GLU A 51 -0.65 -2.72 10.37
CA GLU A 51 -1.45 -3.96 10.24
C GLU A 51 -1.35 -4.52 8.82
N GLU A 52 -1.50 -3.67 7.81
CA GLU A 52 -1.46 -4.10 6.41
C GLU A 52 -0.04 -4.51 5.99
N TRP A 53 0.98 -3.78 6.43
CA TRP A 53 2.37 -4.18 6.22
C TRP A 53 2.68 -5.54 6.83
N LYS A 54 2.21 -5.77 8.06
CA LYS A 54 2.36 -7.04 8.75
C LYS A 54 1.65 -8.16 7.98
N TRP A 55 0.45 -7.91 7.47
CA TRP A 55 -0.26 -8.89 6.64
C TRP A 55 0.56 -9.31 5.42
N PHE A 56 1.17 -8.36 4.69
CA PHE A 56 2.02 -8.72 3.55
C PHE A 56 3.24 -9.54 3.98
N SER A 57 3.90 -9.14 5.07
CA SER A 57 5.06 -9.87 5.60
C SER A 57 4.70 -11.28 6.07
N ASP A 58 3.57 -11.47 6.76
CA ASP A 58 3.10 -12.77 7.26
C ASP A 58 2.70 -13.71 6.10
N ASN A 59 2.37 -13.15 4.93
CA ASN A 59 2.04 -13.89 3.72
C ASN A 59 3.23 -14.07 2.75
N ASP A 60 4.46 -13.72 3.17
CA ASP A 60 5.67 -13.82 2.35
C ASP A 60 5.56 -13.00 1.04
N ILE A 61 4.94 -11.82 1.12
CA ILE A 61 4.76 -10.89 -0.01
C ILE A 61 5.67 -9.69 0.18
N ASN A 62 6.48 -9.39 -0.83
CA ASN A 62 7.36 -8.23 -0.82
C ASN A 62 6.56 -6.96 -1.17
N VAL A 63 6.78 -5.86 -0.45
CA VAL A 63 6.13 -4.57 -0.74
C VAL A 63 7.18 -3.53 -1.08
N ILE A 64 7.03 -2.90 -2.24
CA ILE A 64 7.87 -1.79 -2.71
C ILE A 64 7.02 -0.53 -2.78
N VAL A 65 7.49 0.55 -2.17
CA VAL A 65 6.85 1.87 -2.24
C VAL A 65 7.63 2.75 -3.22
N ILE A 66 6.97 3.26 -4.27
CA ILE A 66 7.64 4.05 -5.33
C ILE A 66 7.82 5.51 -4.90
N ASP A 67 6.73 6.16 -4.54
CA ASP A 67 6.70 7.51 -3.99
C ASP A 67 6.74 7.38 -2.47
N MET A 68 7.95 7.51 -1.92
CA MET A 68 8.08 8.06 -0.58
C MET A 68 8.18 9.57 -0.73
N PRO A 69 7.07 10.35 -0.66
CA PRO A 69 7.18 11.75 -0.33
C PRO A 69 7.69 11.80 1.10
N LEU A 70 9.02 11.79 1.24
CA LEU A 70 9.81 11.83 2.47
C LEU A 70 9.03 12.63 3.53
N LEU A 71 8.72 12.08 4.70
CA LEU A 71 9.64 11.97 5.85
C LEU A 71 10.47 13.25 6.16
N ALA A 72 10.23 14.35 5.45
CA ALA A 72 10.97 15.60 5.50
C ALA A 72 10.37 16.60 6.50
N LYS A 73 9.10 16.42 6.93
CA LYS A 73 8.45 17.43 7.76
C LYS A 73 8.85 17.38 9.25
N SER A 74 9.43 16.28 9.74
CA SER A 74 9.81 16.17 11.16
C SER A 74 11.29 16.41 11.46
N ILE A 75 12.15 16.60 10.44
CA ILE A 75 13.58 16.93 10.64
C ILE A 75 13.85 18.44 10.44
N TYR A 76 12.87 19.20 9.93
CA TYR A 76 12.97 20.66 9.75
C TYR A 76 12.29 21.49 10.84
N ASP A 77 11.64 20.84 11.82
CA ASP A 77 11.14 21.54 13.03
C ASP A 77 12.25 21.48 14.09
N GLY A 78 13.27 22.31 13.88
CA GLY A 78 14.32 22.66 14.83
C GLY A 78 14.31 24.15 15.10
#